data_AF-R1GEC5-F1
#
_entry.id   AF-R1GEC5-F1
#
_cell.length_a   1.000
_cell.length_b   1.000
_cell.length_c   1.000
_cell.angle_alpha   90.00
_cell.angle_beta   90.00
_cell.angle_gamma   90.00
#
_symmetry.space_group_name_H-M   'P 1'
#
loop_
_entity.id
_entity.type
_entity.pdbx_description
1 polymer ?
#
loop_
_entity_poly.entity_id
_entity_poly.type
_entity_poly.pdbx_seq_one_letter_code
_entity_poly.pdbx_strand_id
1 'polypeptide(L)'
;MSTVQRAHYSPPWANTSLIGVAGSSGSGKTTLSLAIISALNLPWVVILSMDSFYKPLTPEQSAKAFRNEYDFDAPEAIDFDLLVEVLREIRQGKKVEIPVYSFEKHQRQAKTTTIYSPHVLILEGIFALHDPLVRDVKSRGRDIEGCIKQWFLFVKPNFHKYVAPQREVADLIVPRGVENKVAISMVTDRIQKTLTIKSRMHQAELKRLGKLAEESPLSPNVLILPDTRQNRAIHTLLINPALDRENFIFYFDRICALMIEESLVCMNFDVVDVITPMNTTYRGLKPTGETSAVVILRGGNALERGLRRVLPDSRNGRVLIQNNYHVKRRCGAHGGEGSG
;
A
#
# COMPACT_ATOMS: atom_id res chain seq x y z
N MET A 1 -21.58 12.73 -32.77
CA MET A 1 -21.43 11.60 -31.83
C MET A 1 -21.03 12.16 -30.49
N SER A 2 -21.85 12.02 -29.46
CA SER A 2 -21.49 12.42 -28.09
C SER A 2 -20.45 11.45 -27.54
N THR A 3 -19.33 11.95 -27.05
CA THR A 3 -18.36 11.15 -26.29
C THR A 3 -18.98 10.73 -24.97
N VAL A 4 -19.46 9.49 -24.88
CA VAL A 4 -19.97 8.90 -23.63
C VAL A 4 -18.86 8.92 -22.59
N GLN A 5 -18.99 9.82 -21.62
CA GLN A 5 -17.98 10.06 -20.59
C GLN A 5 -18.06 8.93 -19.55
N ARG A 6 -17.38 7.81 -19.84
CA ARG A 6 -17.33 6.64 -18.96
C ARG A 6 -16.90 7.04 -17.54
N ALA A 7 -17.67 6.58 -16.55
CA ALA A 7 -17.38 6.79 -15.14
C ALA A 7 -15.98 6.25 -14.78
N HIS A 8 -15.05 7.13 -14.43
CA HIS A 8 -13.67 6.75 -14.10
C HIS A 8 -13.48 6.63 -12.58
N TYR A 9 -13.31 5.41 -12.09
CA TYR A 9 -13.00 5.15 -10.69
C TYR A 9 -11.57 5.61 -10.33
N SER A 10 -11.46 6.57 -9.41
CA SER A 10 -10.20 6.87 -8.72
C SER A 10 -10.22 6.22 -7.34
N PRO A 11 -9.21 5.42 -6.96
CA PRO A 11 -9.22 4.71 -5.69
C PRO A 11 -9.00 5.65 -4.49
N PRO A 12 -9.53 5.34 -3.29
CA PRO A 12 -9.44 6.21 -2.11
C PRO A 12 -8.01 6.39 -1.59
N TRP A 13 -7.10 5.46 -1.93
CA TRP A 13 -5.68 5.54 -1.63
C TRP A 13 -4.88 6.41 -2.61
N ALA A 14 -5.51 7.01 -3.64
CA ALA A 14 -4.88 8.03 -4.49
C ALA A 14 -4.79 9.42 -3.81
N ASN A 15 -5.13 9.52 -2.53
CA ASN A 15 -4.98 10.72 -1.71
C ASN A 15 -4.48 10.34 -0.31
N THR A 16 -3.24 9.86 -0.23
CA THR A 16 -2.55 9.48 1.03
C THR A 16 -2.45 10.67 1.99
N SER A 17 -2.74 10.47 3.28
CA SER A 17 -2.44 11.48 4.32
C SER A 17 -1.04 11.27 4.88
N LEU A 18 -0.32 12.35 5.13
CA LEU A 18 1.10 12.37 5.51
C LEU A 18 1.20 13.03 6.90
N ILE A 19 1.85 12.41 7.90
CA ILE A 19 1.83 12.86 9.32
C ILE A 19 3.22 12.98 9.96
N GLY A 20 3.72 14.20 10.16
CA GLY A 20 5.11 14.48 10.55
C GLY A 20 5.39 14.50 12.05
N VAL A 21 6.51 13.88 12.47
CA VAL A 21 6.98 13.86 13.87
C VAL A 21 8.51 14.12 13.93
N ALA A 22 8.92 15.38 13.73
CA ALA A 22 10.32 15.80 13.77
C ALA A 22 10.92 15.90 15.19
N GLY A 23 12.23 16.11 15.29
CA GLY A 23 12.94 16.48 16.52
C GLY A 23 14.36 15.92 16.58
N SER A 24 15.02 15.98 17.75
CA SER A 24 16.38 15.44 17.95
C SER A 24 16.44 13.91 17.92
N SER A 25 17.64 13.34 17.74
CA SER A 25 17.92 11.95 18.13
C SER A 25 17.67 11.76 19.64
N GLY A 26 17.44 10.53 20.13
CA GLY A 26 17.22 10.25 21.57
C GLY A 26 15.79 10.47 22.10
N SER A 27 15.24 11.70 22.08
CA SER A 27 13.86 12.15 22.47
C SER A 27 12.53 11.40 22.03
N GLY A 28 12.46 10.07 21.89
CA GLY A 28 11.21 9.27 21.86
C GLY A 28 10.37 9.06 20.56
N LYS A 29 10.68 9.71 19.43
CA LYS A 29 9.77 9.79 18.24
C LYS A 29 9.48 8.47 17.48
N THR A 30 10.42 7.54 17.35
CA THR A 30 10.18 6.22 16.71
C THR A 30 9.18 5.42 17.51
N THR A 31 9.43 5.39 18.82
CA THR A 31 8.57 4.78 19.83
C THR A 31 7.18 5.42 19.85
N LEU A 32 7.08 6.75 19.68
CA LEU A 32 5.81 7.47 19.53
C LEU A 32 5.04 7.03 18.26
N SER A 33 5.75 6.88 17.14
CA SER A 33 5.17 6.44 15.87
C SER A 33 4.67 4.99 15.92
N LEU A 34 5.43 4.11 16.58
CA LEU A 34 5.05 2.72 16.84
C LEU A 34 3.84 2.64 17.79
N ALA A 35 3.79 3.47 18.84
CA ALA A 35 2.65 3.56 19.73
C ALA A 35 1.36 4.01 19.00
N ILE A 36 1.46 4.97 18.08
CA ILE A 36 0.33 5.40 17.24
C ILE A 36 -0.16 4.24 16.34
N ILE A 37 0.74 3.52 15.66
CA ILE A 37 0.34 2.34 14.86
C ILE A 37 -0.27 1.24 15.73
N SER A 38 0.30 0.96 16.90
CA SER A 38 -0.22 -0.06 17.81
C SER A 38 -1.59 0.29 18.36
N ALA A 39 -1.88 1.59 18.59
CA ALA A 39 -3.19 2.07 19.01
C ALA A 39 -4.24 2.04 17.89
N LEU A 40 -3.83 2.23 16.63
CA LEU A 40 -4.71 2.15 15.47
C LEU A 40 -5.02 0.69 15.07
N ASN A 41 -4.01 -0.18 15.10
CA ASN A 41 -4.10 -1.58 14.66
C ASN A 41 -4.63 -1.78 13.22
N LEU A 42 -4.24 -0.87 12.30
CA LEU A 42 -4.71 -0.85 10.91
C LEU A 42 -3.57 -1.12 9.91
N PRO A 43 -3.68 -2.12 9.01
CA PRO A 43 -2.59 -2.49 8.09
C PRO A 43 -2.34 -1.48 6.96
N TRP A 44 -3.23 -0.50 6.75
CA TRP A 44 -3.10 0.58 5.75
C TRP A 44 -2.47 1.86 6.30
N VAL A 45 -1.90 1.80 7.51
CA VAL A 45 -1.08 2.85 8.13
C VAL A 45 0.37 2.38 8.14
N VAL A 46 1.28 3.11 7.49
CA VAL A 46 2.65 2.63 7.25
C VAL A 46 3.70 3.57 7.83
N ILE A 47 4.71 3.00 8.49
CA ILE A 47 5.95 3.67 8.88
C ILE A 47 6.98 3.51 7.76
N LEU A 48 7.27 4.61 7.05
CA LEU A 48 8.48 4.80 6.25
C LEU A 48 9.55 5.46 7.14
N SER A 49 10.84 5.36 6.81
CA SER A 49 11.95 6.03 7.51
C SER A 49 12.81 6.83 6.53
N MET A 50 13.19 8.07 6.85
CA MET A 50 14.15 8.85 6.05
C MET A 50 15.56 8.27 6.18
N ASP A 51 15.89 7.58 7.29
CA ASP A 51 17.19 6.93 7.45
C ASP A 51 17.42 5.82 6.40
N SER A 52 16.37 5.29 5.76
CA SER A 52 16.49 4.45 4.56
C SER A 52 17.15 5.17 3.37
N PHE A 53 17.06 6.52 3.32
CA PHE A 53 17.44 7.37 2.20
C PHE A 53 18.83 8.01 2.36
N TYR A 54 19.65 7.61 3.34
CA TYR A 54 21.07 7.99 3.32
C TYR A 54 21.70 7.66 1.96
N LYS A 55 22.50 8.60 1.43
CA LYS A 55 23.19 8.43 0.15
C LYS A 55 24.18 7.25 0.21
N PRO A 56 24.41 6.53 -0.90
CA PRO A 56 25.48 5.55 -0.96
C PRO A 56 26.83 6.26 -0.81
N LEU A 57 27.69 5.77 0.07
CA LEU A 57 28.99 6.38 0.33
C LEU A 57 30.04 5.94 -0.69
N THR A 58 30.96 6.86 -1.04
CA THR A 58 32.20 6.49 -1.73
C THR A 58 33.13 5.68 -0.81
N PRO A 59 34.14 4.95 -1.33
CA PRO A 59 35.08 4.19 -0.48
C PRO A 59 35.77 5.06 0.59
N GLU A 60 36.14 6.30 0.24
CA GLU A 60 36.76 7.27 1.15
C GLU A 60 35.79 7.75 2.25
N GLN A 61 34.53 8.02 1.88
CA GLN A 61 33.49 8.41 2.83
C GLN A 61 33.11 7.25 3.76
N SER A 62 33.04 6.03 3.22
CA SER A 62 32.81 4.81 3.99
C SER A 62 33.94 4.59 5.01
N ALA A 63 35.21 4.76 4.61
CA ALA A 63 36.34 4.69 5.52
C ALA A 63 36.30 5.76 6.64
N LYS A 64 35.81 6.97 6.35
CA LYS A 64 35.55 8.01 7.38
C LYS A 64 34.36 7.63 8.28
N ALA A 65 33.30 7.04 7.72
CA ALA A 65 32.13 6.60 8.47
C ALA A 65 32.47 5.52 9.51
N PHE A 66 33.26 4.51 9.13
CA PHE A 66 33.74 3.48 10.07
C PHE A 66 34.63 4.03 11.20
N ARG A 67 35.25 5.22 11.02
CA ARG A 67 36.00 5.93 12.07
C ARG A 67 35.15 6.93 12.87
N ASN A 68 33.85 7.02 12.59
CA ASN A 68 32.92 8.03 13.13
C ASN A 68 33.36 9.48 12.81
N GLU A 69 33.91 9.69 11.61
CA GLU A 69 34.40 10.98 11.08
C GLU A 69 33.55 11.50 9.90
N TYR A 70 32.41 10.88 9.64
CA TYR A 70 31.46 11.29 8.60
C TYR A 70 30.19 11.86 9.24
N ASP A 71 29.76 13.05 8.81
CA ASP A 71 28.57 13.72 9.33
C ASP A 71 27.30 13.14 8.69
N PHE A 72 26.68 12.18 9.38
CA PHE A 72 25.36 11.65 9.03
C PHE A 72 24.21 12.58 9.47
N ASP A 73 24.49 13.58 10.32
CA ASP A 73 23.52 14.58 10.79
C ASP A 73 23.57 15.86 9.93
N ALA A 74 24.22 15.81 8.77
CA ALA A 74 24.19 16.84 7.74
C ALA A 74 23.02 16.57 6.77
N PRO A 75 22.22 17.59 6.37
CA PRO A 75 21.19 17.43 5.34
C PRO A 75 21.71 16.79 4.05
N GLU A 76 22.96 17.10 3.68
CA GLU A 76 23.62 16.62 2.47
C GLU A 76 23.83 15.09 2.45
N ALA A 77 23.83 14.42 3.62
CA ALA A 77 23.94 12.96 3.73
C ALA A 77 22.65 12.23 3.31
N ILE A 78 21.50 12.92 3.31
CA ILE A 78 20.20 12.36 2.91
C ILE A 78 19.95 12.63 1.42
N ASP A 79 19.38 11.64 0.74
CA ASP A 79 18.91 11.71 -0.65
C ASP A 79 17.49 12.27 -0.68
N PHE A 80 17.39 13.59 -0.49
CA PHE A 80 16.11 14.29 -0.48
C PHE A 80 15.38 14.23 -1.84
N ASP A 81 16.10 14.17 -2.95
CA ASP A 81 15.51 14.05 -4.29
C ASP A 81 14.76 12.72 -4.43
N LEU A 82 15.42 11.59 -4.10
CA LEU A 82 14.78 10.27 -4.08
C LEU A 82 13.61 10.20 -3.09
N LEU A 83 13.76 10.83 -1.92
CA LEU A 83 12.71 10.87 -0.91
C LEU A 83 11.47 11.63 -1.43
N VAL A 84 11.65 12.82 -2.01
CA VAL A 84 10.56 13.63 -2.58
C VAL A 84 9.91 12.94 -3.78
N GLU A 85 10.69 12.25 -4.63
CA GLU A 85 10.15 11.41 -5.70
C GLU A 85 9.25 10.31 -5.14
N VAL A 86 9.74 9.52 -4.17
CA VAL A 86 8.98 8.46 -3.51
C VAL A 86 7.70 8.99 -2.85
N LEU A 87 7.75 10.13 -2.16
CA LEU A 87 6.56 10.72 -1.54
C LEU A 87 5.54 11.18 -2.58
N ARG A 88 5.98 11.77 -3.71
CA ARG A 88 5.11 12.13 -4.84
C ARG A 88 4.46 10.89 -5.47
N GLU A 89 5.22 9.81 -5.64
CA GLU A 89 4.72 8.55 -6.19
C GLU A 89 3.68 7.89 -5.26
N ILE A 90 3.95 7.83 -3.94
CA ILE A 90 2.98 7.34 -2.94
C ILE A 90 1.71 8.20 -2.95
N ARG A 91 1.84 9.53 -3.05
CA ARG A 91 0.70 10.46 -3.09
C ARG A 91 -0.14 10.30 -4.36
N GLN A 92 0.45 9.82 -5.45
CA GLN A 92 -0.26 9.40 -6.68
C GLN A 92 -0.87 7.98 -6.58
N GLY A 93 -0.70 7.30 -5.45
CA GLY A 93 -1.20 5.93 -5.24
C GLY A 93 -0.40 4.86 -5.98
N LYS A 94 0.84 5.14 -6.44
CA LYS A 94 1.73 4.16 -7.08
C LYS A 94 2.35 3.20 -6.06
N LYS A 95 2.86 2.06 -6.55
CA LYS A 95 3.84 1.25 -5.78
C LYS A 95 5.17 1.99 -5.76
N VAL A 96 5.90 1.90 -4.65
CA VAL A 96 7.27 2.42 -4.54
C VAL A 96 8.19 1.39 -3.92
N GLU A 97 9.46 1.47 -4.26
CA GLU A 97 10.50 0.60 -3.71
C GLU A 97 11.43 1.45 -2.84
N ILE A 98 11.41 1.17 -1.54
CA ILE A 98 12.17 1.91 -0.55
C ILE A 98 13.56 1.27 -0.42
N PRO A 99 14.66 2.04 -0.52
CA PRO A 99 15.99 1.51 -0.25
C PRO A 99 16.09 1.00 1.20
N VAL A 100 16.81 -0.10 1.39
CA VAL A 100 17.21 -0.56 2.74
C VAL A 100 18.64 -0.11 2.97
N TYR A 101 18.87 0.78 3.94
CA TYR A 101 20.21 1.22 4.31
C TYR A 101 20.77 0.33 5.42
N SER A 102 21.99 -0.18 5.26
CA SER A 102 22.70 -0.91 6.31
C SER A 102 23.54 0.06 7.13
N PHE A 103 23.19 0.23 8.40
CA PHE A 103 23.96 1.05 9.33
C PHE A 103 25.31 0.42 9.71
N GLU A 104 25.39 -0.90 9.75
CA GLU A 104 26.63 -1.66 10.01
C GLU A 104 27.64 -1.53 8.87
N LYS A 105 27.16 -1.47 7.61
CA LYS A 105 28.01 -1.40 6.42
C LYS A 105 28.15 0.03 5.87
N HIS A 106 27.48 1.00 6.49
CA HIS A 106 27.31 2.38 6.02
C HIS A 106 26.99 2.46 4.51
N GLN A 107 26.05 1.63 4.04
CA GLN A 107 25.78 1.47 2.61
C GLN A 107 24.34 1.01 2.30
N ARG A 108 23.79 1.43 1.16
CA ARG A 108 22.51 0.91 0.63
C ARG A 108 22.64 -0.56 0.24
N GLN A 109 21.64 -1.36 0.58
CA GLN A 109 21.55 -2.77 0.19
C GLN A 109 20.86 -2.90 -1.18
N ALA A 110 21.17 -4.00 -1.90
CA ALA A 110 20.47 -4.35 -3.14
C ALA A 110 18.99 -4.76 -2.92
N LYS A 111 18.63 -5.11 -1.68
CA LYS A 111 17.24 -5.43 -1.30
C LYS A 111 16.46 -4.13 -1.04
N THR A 112 15.33 -3.98 -1.71
CA THR A 112 14.34 -2.92 -1.45
C THR A 112 13.16 -3.44 -0.62
N THR A 113 12.41 -2.52 -0.01
CA THR A 113 11.13 -2.80 0.67
C THR A 113 10.02 -2.16 -0.14
N THR A 114 9.10 -2.95 -0.70
CA THR A 114 7.97 -2.42 -1.48
C THR A 114 6.86 -1.92 -0.57
N ILE A 115 6.40 -0.68 -0.80
CA ILE A 115 5.20 -0.11 -0.15
C ILE A 115 4.08 -0.01 -1.18
N TYR A 116 2.89 -0.48 -0.79
CA TYR A 116 1.67 -0.42 -1.59
C TYR A 116 0.72 0.62 -1.00
N SER A 117 0.62 1.78 -1.66
CA SER A 117 -0.45 2.79 -1.57
C SER A 117 -1.18 2.90 -0.20
N PRO A 118 -0.46 3.32 0.87
CA PRO A 118 -1.04 3.45 2.20
C PRO A 118 -2.10 4.57 2.27
N HIS A 119 -3.08 4.44 3.16
CA HIS A 119 -4.08 5.50 3.37
C HIS A 119 -3.54 6.62 4.26
N VAL A 120 -2.63 6.26 5.17
CA VAL A 120 -1.87 7.16 6.05
C VAL A 120 -0.41 6.72 6.03
N LEU A 121 0.48 7.64 5.70
CA LEU A 121 1.92 7.44 5.71
C LEU A 121 2.56 8.28 6.81
N ILE A 122 3.47 7.65 7.53
CA ILE A 122 4.32 8.26 8.55
C ILE A 122 5.79 7.96 8.13
N LEU A 123 6.53 8.88 7.49
CA LEU A 123 7.99 8.89 7.14
C LEU A 123 8.96 9.32 8.29
N GLU A 124 10.14 8.70 8.55
CA GLU A 124 10.90 8.73 9.84
C GLU A 124 12.45 9.03 9.77
N GLY A 125 12.98 10.27 9.94
CA GLY A 125 14.35 10.78 10.12
C GLY A 125 14.42 12.21 10.75
N ILE A 126 15.59 12.68 11.15
CA ILE A 126 15.77 13.92 11.96
C ILE A 126 15.46 15.25 11.23
N PHE A 127 15.37 15.22 9.90
CA PHE A 127 15.13 16.38 9.02
C PHE A 127 13.71 16.46 8.44
N ALA A 128 12.79 15.79 9.11
CA ALA A 128 11.35 15.66 8.86
C ALA A 128 10.48 16.92 8.68
N LEU A 129 11.01 18.09 9.01
CA LEU A 129 10.37 19.39 8.77
C LEU A 129 11.38 20.42 8.25
N HIS A 130 12.59 19.98 7.85
CA HIS A 130 13.72 20.82 7.48
C HIS A 130 13.52 21.45 6.10
N ASP A 131 13.44 20.62 5.06
CA ASP A 131 13.19 21.08 3.71
C ASP A 131 11.70 21.46 3.55
N PRO A 132 11.34 22.58 2.91
CA PRO A 132 9.95 22.91 2.60
C PRO A 132 9.20 21.81 1.81
N LEU A 133 9.91 21.01 1.01
CA LEU A 133 9.37 19.84 0.28
C LEU A 133 9.23 18.60 1.18
N VAL A 134 9.87 18.59 2.35
CA VAL A 134 9.93 17.47 3.31
C VAL A 134 9.36 17.85 4.68
N ARG A 135 8.66 19.00 4.79
CA ARG A 135 7.64 19.19 5.84
C ARG A 135 6.51 18.17 5.74
N ASP A 136 6.45 17.48 4.62
CA ASP A 136 6.05 16.08 4.57
C ASP A 136 7.07 15.11 5.28
N VAL A 137 7.20 15.17 6.62
CA VAL A 137 7.09 14.01 7.59
C VAL A 137 8.33 13.37 8.36
N LYS A 138 8.09 12.87 9.63
CA LYS A 138 8.91 12.44 10.86
C LYS A 138 10.39 11.97 10.81
N SER A 139 11.07 11.80 12.00
CA SER A 139 11.80 10.60 12.63
C SER A 139 13.35 10.54 13.01
N ARG A 140 14.08 9.38 12.94
CA ARG A 140 15.31 8.94 13.74
C ARG A 140 16.20 7.81 13.13
N GLY A 141 17.36 7.38 13.71
CA GLY A 141 18.13 7.65 14.99
C GLY A 141 18.98 6.43 15.53
N ARG A 142 20.12 6.60 16.26
CA ARG A 142 21.15 5.52 16.54
C ARG A 142 22.00 5.55 17.87
N ASP A 143 23.09 4.75 17.93
CA ASP A 143 23.81 4.10 19.08
C ASP A 143 24.86 4.90 19.93
N ILE A 144 25.02 4.55 21.21
CA ILE A 144 25.41 5.39 22.37
C ILE A 144 26.88 5.88 22.42
N GLU A 145 27.89 5.00 22.38
CA GLU A 145 29.27 5.42 22.71
C GLU A 145 29.92 6.21 21.56
N GLY A 146 29.70 5.74 20.32
CA GLY A 146 29.95 6.53 19.11
C GLY A 146 29.08 7.79 19.06
N CYS A 147 27.81 7.71 19.51
CA CYS A 147 26.95 8.89 19.60
C CYS A 147 27.55 9.98 20.48
N ILE A 148 28.26 9.71 21.59
CA ILE A 148 28.79 10.81 22.42
C ILE A 148 29.80 11.65 21.61
N LYS A 149 30.75 11.02 20.92
CA LYS A 149 31.73 11.71 20.07
C LYS A 149 31.05 12.42 18.89
N GLN A 150 30.15 11.73 18.18
CA GLN A 150 29.38 12.29 17.06
C GLN A 150 28.45 13.43 17.52
N TRP A 151 27.95 13.39 18.77
CA TRP A 151 26.98 14.35 19.29
C TRP A 151 27.61 15.70 19.58
N PHE A 152 28.80 15.73 20.16
CA PHE A 152 29.53 16.99 20.36
C PHE A 152 30.07 17.57 19.05
N LEU A 153 30.52 16.73 18.11
CA LEU A 153 31.09 17.17 16.82
C LEU A 153 30.03 17.65 15.83
N PHE A 154 28.93 16.91 15.68
CA PHE A 154 27.97 17.07 14.59
C PHE A 154 26.52 17.27 15.08
N VAL A 155 25.99 16.37 15.91
CA VAL A 155 24.55 16.39 16.28
C VAL A 155 24.17 17.69 17.01
N LYS A 156 24.98 18.19 17.95
CA LYS A 156 24.66 19.39 18.74
C LYS A 156 24.73 20.67 17.89
N PRO A 157 25.79 20.94 17.10
CA PRO A 157 25.79 22.05 16.14
C PRO A 157 24.63 21.96 15.12
N ASN A 158 24.45 20.80 14.48
CA ASN A 158 23.40 20.60 13.47
C ASN A 158 21.99 20.65 14.08
N PHE A 159 21.82 20.27 15.35
CA PHE A 159 20.57 20.46 16.07
C PHE A 159 20.19 21.95 16.15
N HIS A 160 21.10 22.81 16.62
CA HIS A 160 20.80 24.25 16.71
C HIS A 160 20.62 24.90 15.33
N LYS A 161 21.39 24.46 14.33
CA LYS A 161 21.35 25.02 12.97
C LYS A 161 20.12 24.60 12.16
N TYR A 162 19.69 23.34 12.29
CA TYR A 162 18.72 22.72 11.37
C TYR A 162 17.51 22.07 12.06
N VAL A 163 17.57 21.70 13.34
CA VAL A 163 16.48 20.97 14.03
C VAL A 163 15.69 21.85 14.99
N ALA A 164 16.35 22.76 15.72
CA ALA A 164 15.66 23.71 16.59
C ALA A 164 14.68 24.63 15.82
N PRO A 165 15.02 25.17 14.63
CA PRO A 165 14.07 25.97 13.83
C PRO A 165 12.84 25.18 13.36
N GLN A 166 12.93 23.85 13.22
CA GLN A 166 11.77 23.01 12.85
C GLN A 166 10.64 23.05 13.89
N ARG A 167 10.90 23.53 15.11
CA ARG A 167 9.88 23.71 16.16
C ARG A 167 8.88 24.82 15.83
N GLU A 168 9.27 25.84 15.08
CA GLU A 168 8.42 26.99 14.74
C GLU A 168 7.31 26.66 13.72
N VAL A 169 7.49 25.54 13.02
CA VAL A 169 6.66 25.11 11.88
C VAL A 169 5.92 23.81 12.14
N ALA A 170 5.92 23.34 13.39
CA ALA A 170 5.25 22.12 13.82
C ALA A 170 3.83 22.42 14.31
N ASP A 171 2.81 21.78 13.72
CA ASP A 171 1.40 21.92 14.13
C ASP A 171 1.13 21.46 15.57
N LEU A 172 1.95 20.54 16.08
CA LEU A 172 1.84 19.97 17.42
C LEU A 172 3.22 19.66 18.01
N ILE A 173 3.48 20.17 19.21
CA ILE A 173 4.67 19.85 20.00
C ILE A 173 4.28 18.85 21.09
N VAL A 174 4.87 17.65 21.06
CA VAL A 174 4.61 16.60 22.06
C VAL A 174 5.73 16.58 23.11
N PRO A 175 5.54 17.16 24.31
CA PRO A 175 6.49 17.02 25.40
C PRO A 175 6.46 15.58 25.95
N ARG A 176 7.60 15.10 26.45
CA ARG A 176 7.78 13.76 27.07
C ARG A 176 7.52 12.54 26.17
N GLY A 177 7.39 12.74 24.85
CA GLY A 177 7.34 11.64 23.88
C GLY A 177 6.23 10.64 24.16
N VAL A 178 6.59 9.38 24.44
CA VAL A 178 5.65 8.25 24.61
C VAL A 178 4.90 8.27 25.95
N GLU A 179 5.48 8.86 26.98
CA GLU A 179 4.81 8.98 28.29
C GLU A 179 3.54 9.85 28.20
N ASN A 180 3.48 10.73 27.20
CA ASN A 180 2.35 11.60 26.93
C ASN A 180 1.21 10.86 26.20
N LYS A 181 0.54 9.97 26.94
CA LYS A 181 -0.63 9.21 26.48
C LYS A 181 -1.74 10.11 25.92
N VAL A 182 -1.89 11.33 26.45
CA VAL A 182 -2.87 12.33 25.98
C VAL A 182 -2.54 12.81 24.57
N ALA A 183 -1.27 13.16 24.29
CA ALA A 183 -0.86 13.53 22.94
C ALA A 183 -1.01 12.36 21.95
N ILE A 184 -0.72 11.13 22.38
CA ILE A 184 -0.95 9.92 21.56
C ILE A 184 -2.43 9.79 21.21
N SER A 185 -3.33 9.87 22.20
CA SER A 185 -4.78 9.74 21.93
C SER A 185 -5.29 10.85 21.00
N MET A 186 -4.85 12.09 21.17
CA MET A 186 -5.21 13.20 20.27
C MET A 186 -4.81 12.94 18.80
N VAL A 187 -3.59 12.43 18.57
CA VAL A 187 -3.11 12.11 17.21
C VAL A 187 -3.87 10.91 16.63
N THR A 188 -4.05 9.84 17.42
CA THR A 188 -4.83 8.65 17.02
C THR A 188 -6.28 9.02 16.68
N ASP A 189 -6.95 9.82 17.49
CA ASP A 189 -8.31 10.31 17.23
C ASP A 189 -8.40 11.16 15.96
N ARG A 190 -7.39 12.00 15.70
CA ARG A 190 -7.32 12.81 14.48
C ARG A 190 -7.12 11.93 13.24
N ILE A 191 -6.31 10.88 13.33
CA ILE A 191 -6.14 9.88 12.26
C ILE A 191 -7.45 9.14 12.01
N GLN A 192 -8.09 8.65 13.06
CA GLN A 192 -9.35 7.90 12.96
C GLN A 192 -10.47 8.76 12.35
N LYS A 193 -10.63 10.01 12.80
CA LYS A 193 -11.57 10.98 12.20
C LYS A 193 -11.26 11.23 10.71
N THR A 194 -9.99 11.35 10.34
CA THR A 194 -9.57 11.55 8.94
C THR A 194 -9.90 10.33 8.07
N LEU A 195 -9.65 9.12 8.57
CA LEU A 195 -10.04 7.87 7.90
C LEU A 195 -11.57 7.75 7.75
N THR A 196 -12.34 8.09 8.78
CA THR A 196 -13.81 8.13 8.71
C THR A 196 -14.32 9.11 7.66
N ILE A 197 -13.75 10.32 7.58
CA ILE A 197 -14.11 11.31 6.55
C ILE A 197 -13.80 10.79 5.14
N LYS A 198 -12.58 10.27 4.92
CA LYS A 198 -12.20 9.67 3.63
C LYS A 198 -13.12 8.51 3.23
N SER A 199 -13.48 7.64 4.18
CA SER A 199 -14.41 6.54 3.96
C SER A 199 -15.80 7.03 3.52
N ARG A 200 -16.36 8.04 4.18
CA ARG A 200 -17.64 8.66 3.79
C ARG A 200 -17.58 9.31 2.40
N MET A 201 -16.51 10.06 2.11
CA MET A 201 -16.31 10.66 0.79
C MET A 201 -16.20 9.59 -0.32
N HIS A 202 -15.48 8.49 -0.04
CA HIS A 202 -15.34 7.38 -0.95
C HIS A 202 -16.67 6.66 -1.21
N GLN A 203 -17.47 6.39 -0.17
CA GLN A 203 -18.82 5.84 -0.31
C GLN A 203 -19.76 6.77 -1.11
N ALA A 204 -19.67 8.08 -0.89
CA ALA A 204 -20.45 9.06 -1.66
C ALA A 204 -20.05 9.07 -3.15
N GLU A 205 -18.75 9.01 -3.45
CA GLU A 205 -18.26 8.94 -4.84
C GLU A 205 -18.62 7.60 -5.50
N LEU A 206 -18.53 6.48 -4.79
CA LEU A 206 -19.03 5.19 -5.28
C LEU A 206 -20.53 5.25 -5.61
N LYS A 207 -21.34 5.91 -4.77
CA LYS A 207 -22.78 6.12 -5.03
C LYS A 207 -23.02 7.03 -6.24
N ARG A 208 -22.16 8.03 -6.49
CA ARG A 208 -22.21 8.89 -7.68
C ARG A 208 -21.85 8.12 -8.95
N LEU A 209 -20.75 7.35 -8.91
CA LEU A 209 -20.29 6.50 -10.01
C LEU A 209 -21.31 5.39 -10.31
N GLY A 210 -21.97 4.84 -9.29
CA GLY A 210 -23.07 3.88 -9.45
C GLY A 210 -24.23 4.44 -10.30
N LYS A 211 -24.72 5.64 -9.97
CA LYS A 211 -25.76 6.32 -10.77
C LYS A 211 -25.34 6.57 -12.22
N LEU A 212 -24.09 6.99 -12.45
CA LEU A 212 -23.54 7.17 -13.80
C LEU A 212 -23.39 5.84 -14.57
N ALA A 213 -23.23 4.72 -13.84
CA ALA A 213 -23.17 3.39 -14.42
C ALA A 213 -24.57 2.78 -14.66
N GLU A 214 -25.60 3.15 -13.90
CA GLU A 214 -27.00 2.74 -14.14
C GLU A 214 -27.50 3.20 -15.53
N GLU A 215 -27.04 4.37 -16.01
CA GLU A 215 -27.35 4.90 -17.34
C GLU A 215 -26.49 4.28 -18.46
N SER A 216 -25.46 3.49 -18.12
CA SER A 216 -24.53 2.86 -19.06
C SER A 216 -24.83 1.37 -19.19
N PRO A 217 -25.31 0.85 -20.34
CA PRO A 217 -25.55 -0.58 -20.49
C PRO A 217 -24.25 -1.37 -20.29
N LEU A 218 -24.33 -2.46 -19.54
CA LEU A 218 -23.23 -3.40 -19.39
C LEU A 218 -22.85 -3.98 -20.76
N SER A 219 -21.58 -4.35 -20.92
CA SER A 219 -21.11 -5.04 -22.13
C SER A 219 -21.89 -6.34 -22.33
N PRO A 220 -22.23 -6.75 -23.57
CA PRO A 220 -22.93 -8.01 -23.83
C PRO A 220 -22.16 -9.25 -23.34
N ASN A 221 -20.86 -9.12 -23.07
CA ASN A 221 -20.02 -10.17 -22.50
C ASN A 221 -20.05 -10.21 -20.95
N VAL A 222 -20.91 -9.42 -20.30
CA VAL A 222 -21.10 -9.42 -18.85
C VAL A 222 -22.37 -10.21 -18.53
N LEU A 223 -22.19 -11.39 -17.96
CA LEU A 223 -23.28 -12.19 -17.40
C LEU A 223 -23.55 -11.73 -15.96
N ILE A 224 -24.82 -11.54 -15.62
CA ILE A 224 -25.28 -11.14 -14.29
C ILE A 224 -25.81 -12.39 -13.59
N LEU A 225 -25.40 -12.61 -12.34
CA LEU A 225 -25.97 -13.68 -11.51
C LEU A 225 -27.51 -13.54 -11.41
N PRO A 226 -28.27 -14.64 -11.50
CA PRO A 226 -29.72 -14.60 -11.32
C PRO A 226 -30.12 -14.00 -9.95
N ASP A 227 -31.15 -13.15 -9.91
CA ASP A 227 -31.64 -12.50 -8.69
C ASP A 227 -32.47 -13.45 -7.79
N THR A 228 -31.83 -14.52 -7.31
CA THR A 228 -32.47 -15.51 -6.44
C THR A 228 -32.75 -14.92 -5.05
N ARG A 229 -33.74 -15.48 -4.33
CA ARG A 229 -34.02 -15.10 -2.93
C ARG A 229 -32.77 -15.21 -2.04
N GLN A 230 -31.91 -16.19 -2.31
CA GLN A 230 -30.63 -16.39 -1.62
C GLN A 230 -29.64 -15.26 -1.95
N ASN A 231 -29.46 -14.91 -3.23
CA ASN A 231 -28.55 -13.84 -3.64
C ASN A 231 -29.00 -12.49 -3.05
N ARG A 232 -30.29 -12.18 -3.08
CA ARG A 232 -30.87 -10.98 -2.44
C ARG A 232 -30.60 -10.91 -0.94
N ALA A 233 -30.77 -12.03 -0.22
CA ALA A 233 -30.49 -12.10 1.21
C ALA A 233 -29.00 -11.84 1.49
N ILE A 234 -28.10 -12.48 0.73
CA ILE A 234 -26.65 -12.29 0.86
C ILE A 234 -26.25 -10.84 0.54
N HIS A 235 -26.76 -10.24 -0.53
CA HIS A 235 -26.50 -8.83 -0.86
C HIS A 235 -27.01 -7.89 0.24
N THR A 236 -28.20 -8.13 0.80
CA THR A 236 -28.75 -7.33 1.90
C THR A 236 -27.86 -7.39 3.14
N LEU A 237 -27.34 -8.58 3.47
CA LEU A 237 -26.38 -8.76 4.57
C LEU A 237 -25.05 -8.06 4.30
N LEU A 238 -24.46 -8.23 3.12
CA LEU A 238 -23.17 -7.62 2.77
C LEU A 238 -23.18 -6.09 2.71
N ILE A 239 -24.35 -5.48 2.48
CA ILE A 239 -24.55 -4.03 2.48
C ILE A 239 -24.85 -3.50 3.90
N ASN A 240 -25.24 -4.36 4.86
CA ASN A 240 -25.56 -3.95 6.23
C ASN A 240 -24.29 -3.54 7.01
N PRO A 241 -24.12 -2.26 7.39
CA PRO A 241 -22.94 -1.81 8.13
C PRO A 241 -22.87 -2.33 9.58
N ALA A 242 -23.94 -2.94 10.09
CA ALA A 242 -23.98 -3.60 11.40
C ALA A 242 -23.58 -5.09 11.35
N LEU A 243 -23.27 -5.64 10.16
CA LEU A 243 -22.77 -7.01 10.04
C LEU A 243 -21.34 -7.10 10.61
N ASP A 244 -21.10 -8.06 11.48
CA ASP A 244 -19.77 -8.31 12.01
C ASP A 244 -18.82 -8.88 10.94
N ARG A 245 -17.52 -8.88 11.27
CA ARG A 245 -16.45 -9.25 10.35
C ARG A 245 -16.50 -10.73 9.93
N GLU A 246 -16.90 -11.63 10.82
CA GLU A 246 -16.89 -13.07 10.55
C GLU A 246 -18.04 -13.45 9.63
N ASN A 247 -19.25 -12.96 9.93
CA ASN A 247 -20.40 -13.10 9.05
C ASN A 247 -20.18 -12.40 7.70
N PHE A 248 -19.60 -11.19 7.67
CA PHE A 248 -19.23 -10.54 6.40
C PHE A 248 -18.33 -11.43 5.54
N ILE A 249 -17.27 -11.98 6.12
CA ILE A 249 -16.36 -12.90 5.43
C ILE A 249 -17.09 -14.16 4.95
N PHE A 250 -17.94 -14.75 5.79
CA PHE A 250 -18.72 -15.95 5.43
C PHE A 250 -19.65 -15.70 4.24
N TYR A 251 -20.47 -14.64 4.29
CA TYR A 251 -21.40 -14.30 3.22
C TYR A 251 -20.69 -13.82 1.95
N PHE A 252 -19.53 -13.15 2.08
CA PHE A 252 -18.70 -12.76 0.95
C PHE A 252 -18.10 -13.98 0.25
N ASP A 253 -17.48 -14.90 0.99
CA ASP A 253 -16.96 -16.16 0.43
C ASP A 253 -18.10 -17.00 -0.19
N ARG A 254 -19.34 -16.89 0.30
CA ARG A 254 -20.53 -17.58 -0.26
C ARG A 254 -21.01 -16.97 -1.58
N ILE A 255 -21.12 -15.65 -1.71
CA ILE A 255 -21.48 -15.04 -3.02
C ILE A 255 -20.38 -15.27 -4.06
N CYS A 256 -19.11 -15.26 -3.64
CA CYS A 256 -17.99 -15.59 -4.52
C CYS A 256 -18.05 -17.03 -5.05
N ALA A 257 -18.44 -18.00 -4.22
CA ALA A 257 -18.65 -19.37 -4.67
C ALA A 257 -19.78 -19.44 -5.72
N LEU A 258 -20.93 -18.81 -5.46
CA LEU A 258 -22.07 -18.79 -6.39
C LEU A 258 -21.71 -18.12 -7.74
N MET A 259 -20.94 -17.04 -7.73
CA MET A 259 -20.42 -16.41 -8.96
C MET A 259 -19.56 -17.37 -9.79
N ILE A 260 -18.77 -18.21 -9.12
CA ILE A 260 -17.84 -19.14 -9.78
C ILE A 260 -18.60 -20.39 -10.25
N GLU A 261 -19.53 -20.92 -9.46
CA GLU A 261 -20.46 -21.99 -9.84
C GLU A 261 -21.21 -21.63 -11.13
N GLU A 262 -21.80 -20.44 -11.23
CA GLU A 262 -22.47 -19.95 -12.45
C GLU A 262 -21.49 -19.82 -13.64
N SER A 263 -20.24 -19.40 -13.39
CA SER A 263 -19.22 -19.31 -14.44
C SER A 263 -18.81 -20.67 -15.03
N LEU A 264 -18.96 -21.77 -14.27
CA LEU A 264 -18.72 -23.13 -14.77
C LEU A 264 -19.79 -23.58 -15.76
N VAL A 265 -21.02 -23.08 -15.66
CA VAL A 265 -22.10 -23.34 -16.63
C VAL A 265 -21.75 -22.78 -18.01
N CYS A 266 -20.91 -21.74 -18.05
CA CYS A 266 -20.44 -21.10 -19.29
C CYS A 266 -19.24 -21.81 -19.94
N MET A 267 -18.80 -22.97 -19.41
CA MET A 267 -17.74 -23.76 -20.02
C MET A 267 -18.24 -24.59 -21.21
N ASN A 268 -17.31 -24.95 -22.09
CA ASN A 268 -17.59 -25.92 -23.14
C ASN A 268 -17.59 -27.34 -22.56
N PHE A 269 -18.57 -28.14 -22.98
CA PHE A 269 -18.70 -29.54 -22.61
C PHE A 269 -18.90 -30.41 -23.86
N ASP A 270 -18.22 -31.54 -23.89
CA ASP A 270 -18.39 -32.59 -24.89
C ASP A 270 -19.41 -33.61 -24.39
N VAL A 271 -20.25 -34.13 -25.28
CA VAL A 271 -21.19 -35.21 -24.96
C VAL A 271 -20.43 -36.53 -24.88
N VAL A 272 -20.61 -37.27 -23.78
CA VAL A 272 -19.95 -38.56 -23.54
C VAL A 272 -20.99 -39.59 -23.08
N ASP A 273 -21.01 -40.75 -23.71
CA ASP A 273 -21.83 -41.86 -23.25
C ASP A 273 -21.19 -42.53 -22.03
N VAL A 274 -21.88 -42.48 -20.89
CA VAL A 274 -21.45 -43.00 -19.59
C VAL A 274 -22.25 -44.27 -19.29
N ILE A 275 -21.56 -45.38 -19.04
CA ILE A 275 -22.20 -46.63 -18.58
C ILE A 275 -22.44 -46.50 -17.08
N THR A 276 -23.71 -46.49 -16.67
CA THR A 276 -24.10 -46.47 -15.25
C THR A 276 -23.81 -47.81 -14.56
N PRO A 277 -23.74 -47.86 -13.21
CA PRO A 277 -23.59 -49.12 -12.47
C PRO A 277 -24.70 -50.16 -12.71
N MET A 278 -25.86 -49.73 -13.20
CA MET A 278 -26.98 -50.57 -13.65
C MET A 278 -26.81 -51.06 -15.11
N ASN A 279 -25.59 -50.94 -15.68
CA ASN A 279 -25.23 -51.27 -17.05
C ASN A 279 -26.08 -50.58 -18.15
N THR A 280 -26.66 -49.43 -17.83
CA THR A 280 -27.47 -48.61 -18.76
C THR A 280 -26.65 -47.42 -19.27
N THR A 281 -26.68 -47.17 -20.57
CA THR A 281 -25.98 -46.03 -21.19
C THR A 281 -26.72 -44.72 -20.92
N TYR A 282 -26.00 -43.70 -20.44
CA TYR A 282 -26.51 -42.35 -20.18
C TYR A 282 -25.65 -41.32 -20.91
N ARG A 283 -26.26 -40.37 -21.62
CA ARG A 283 -25.53 -39.22 -22.21
C ARG A 283 -25.15 -38.23 -21.12
N GLY A 284 -23.91 -38.34 -20.65
CA GLY A 284 -23.26 -37.36 -19.79
C GLY A 284 -22.61 -36.24 -20.57
N LEU A 285 -22.07 -35.28 -19.82
CA LEU A 285 -21.26 -34.17 -20.31
C LEU A 285 -19.90 -34.21 -19.63
N LYS A 286 -18.83 -33.94 -20.38
CA LYS A 286 -17.45 -33.84 -19.88
C LYS A 286 -16.88 -32.47 -20.28
N PRO A 287 -16.20 -31.73 -19.38
CA PRO A 287 -15.56 -30.47 -19.76
C PRO A 287 -14.52 -30.67 -20.88
N THR A 288 -14.53 -29.79 -21.89
CA THR A 288 -13.66 -29.88 -23.06
C THR A 288 -12.18 -29.48 -22.77
N GLY A 289 -11.83 -29.10 -21.53
CA GLY A 289 -10.46 -28.72 -21.17
C GLY A 289 -10.17 -28.56 -19.67
N GLU A 290 -8.89 -28.37 -19.31
CA GLU A 290 -8.46 -28.12 -17.93
C GLU A 290 -8.81 -26.69 -17.47
N THR A 291 -9.45 -26.55 -16.30
CA THR A 291 -9.77 -25.24 -15.73
C THR A 291 -8.59 -24.65 -14.96
N SER A 292 -8.04 -23.56 -15.48
CA SER A 292 -7.06 -22.72 -14.77
C SER A 292 -7.67 -21.38 -14.40
N ALA A 293 -7.33 -20.87 -13.21
CA ALA A 293 -7.81 -19.58 -12.73
C ALA A 293 -6.67 -18.56 -12.63
N VAL A 294 -6.92 -17.32 -13.04
CA VAL A 294 -5.94 -16.22 -12.96
C VAL A 294 -6.45 -15.16 -12.01
N VAL A 295 -5.86 -15.08 -10.83
CA VAL A 295 -6.23 -14.07 -9.82
C VAL A 295 -5.58 -12.73 -10.18
N ILE A 296 -6.42 -11.75 -10.53
CA ILE A 296 -5.98 -10.37 -10.80
C ILE A 296 -5.75 -9.64 -9.47
N LEU A 297 -4.49 -9.46 -9.12
CA LEU A 297 -4.07 -8.77 -7.91
C LEU A 297 -4.15 -7.25 -8.13
N ARG A 298 -5.30 -6.66 -7.78
CA ARG A 298 -5.44 -5.22 -7.48
C ARG A 298 -5.94 -4.94 -6.06
N GLY A 299 -6.76 -5.84 -5.50
CA GLY A 299 -7.32 -5.74 -4.14
C GLY A 299 -6.92 -6.91 -3.22
N GLY A 300 -5.83 -7.62 -3.55
CA GLY A 300 -5.44 -8.85 -2.87
C GLY A 300 -6.28 -10.07 -3.28
N ASN A 301 -6.31 -11.08 -2.42
CA ASN A 301 -6.77 -12.43 -2.76
C ASN A 301 -8.23 -12.70 -2.33
N ALA A 302 -9.09 -11.68 -2.31
CA ALA A 302 -10.44 -11.76 -1.74
C ALA A 302 -11.28 -12.92 -2.33
N LEU A 303 -11.20 -13.15 -3.65
CA LEU A 303 -11.94 -14.20 -4.34
C LEU A 303 -11.29 -15.59 -4.24
N GLU A 304 -10.05 -15.72 -3.76
CA GLU A 304 -9.29 -17.00 -3.77
C GLU A 304 -9.94 -18.06 -2.87
N ARG A 305 -10.62 -17.65 -1.78
CA ARG A 305 -11.34 -18.58 -0.91
C ARG A 305 -12.65 -19.09 -1.51
N GLY A 306 -13.42 -18.23 -2.18
CA GLY A 306 -14.58 -18.67 -2.96
C GLY A 306 -14.18 -19.64 -4.08
N LEU A 307 -13.11 -19.30 -4.81
CA LEU A 307 -12.56 -20.12 -5.89
C LEU A 307 -12.14 -21.51 -5.42
N ARG A 308 -11.31 -21.62 -4.37
CA ARG A 308 -10.84 -22.91 -3.85
C ARG A 308 -11.95 -23.79 -3.26
N ARG A 309 -13.11 -23.21 -2.89
CA ARG A 309 -14.29 -23.99 -2.45
C ARG A 309 -15.00 -24.68 -3.62
N VAL A 310 -15.04 -24.04 -4.80
CA VAL A 310 -15.71 -24.58 -6.00
C VAL A 310 -14.77 -25.43 -6.84
N LEU A 311 -13.50 -25.02 -6.93
CA LEU A 311 -12.45 -25.70 -7.71
C LEU A 311 -11.19 -25.92 -6.84
N PRO A 312 -11.16 -26.97 -5.99
CA PRO A 312 -10.01 -27.27 -5.14
C PRO A 312 -8.71 -27.50 -5.94
N ASP A 313 -8.82 -28.19 -7.07
CA ASP A 313 -7.69 -28.67 -7.88
C ASP A 313 -7.27 -27.71 -9.02
N SER A 314 -7.86 -26.52 -9.12
CA SER A 314 -7.53 -25.60 -10.21
C SER A 314 -6.10 -25.03 -10.10
N ARG A 315 -5.38 -25.01 -11.22
CA ARG A 315 -4.08 -24.35 -11.32
C ARG A 315 -4.28 -22.84 -11.23
N ASN A 316 -3.78 -22.25 -10.15
CA ASN A 316 -3.97 -20.85 -9.80
C ASN A 316 -2.77 -19.99 -10.23
N GLY A 317 -2.92 -19.24 -11.32
CA GLY A 317 -2.02 -18.16 -11.71
C GLY A 317 -2.33 -16.86 -10.96
N ARG A 318 -1.34 -15.96 -10.86
CA ARG A 318 -1.49 -14.63 -10.25
C ARG A 318 -0.94 -13.56 -11.20
N VAL A 319 -1.76 -12.55 -11.52
CA VAL A 319 -1.38 -11.44 -12.41
C VAL A 319 -1.58 -10.12 -11.69
N LEU A 320 -0.52 -9.33 -11.54
CA LEU A 320 -0.54 -8.02 -10.90
C LEU A 320 -0.81 -6.92 -11.94
N ILE A 321 -2.06 -6.47 -12.08
CA ILE A 321 -2.41 -5.41 -13.04
C ILE A 321 -2.16 -4.03 -12.43
N GLN A 322 -0.98 -3.45 -12.69
CA GLN A 322 -0.64 -2.08 -12.28
C GLN A 322 -1.36 -1.05 -13.16
N ASN A 323 -1.89 0.02 -12.56
CA ASN A 323 -2.57 1.11 -13.28
C ASN A 323 -1.58 2.24 -13.62
N ASN A 324 -0.53 1.93 -14.37
CA ASN A 324 0.51 2.89 -14.73
C ASN A 324 0.05 3.78 -15.90
N TYR A 325 -0.70 4.85 -15.59
CA TYR A 325 -1.13 5.85 -16.58
C TYR A 325 0.03 6.66 -17.21
N HIS A 326 1.26 6.53 -16.68
CA HIS A 326 2.45 7.23 -17.15
C HIS A 326 3.66 6.32 -17.40
N VAL A 327 3.49 5.26 -18.19
CA VAL A 327 4.63 4.58 -18.87
C VAL A 327 4.39 4.56 -20.39
N LYS A 328 4.41 5.76 -20.98
CA LYS A 328 4.61 5.99 -22.42
C LYS A 328 5.60 7.13 -22.63
N ARG A 329 6.90 6.83 -22.42
CA ARG A 329 8.11 7.49 -22.96
C ARG A 329 9.34 7.11 -22.12
N ARG A 330 9.93 5.93 -22.39
CA ARG A 330 11.36 5.55 -22.18
C ARG A 330 11.60 4.05 -22.44
N CYS A 331 11.13 3.56 -23.59
CA CYS A 331 11.70 2.38 -24.24
C CYS A 331 11.99 2.77 -25.69
N GLY A 332 13.25 3.04 -26.00
CA GLY A 332 13.70 3.47 -27.32
C GLY A 332 15.22 3.54 -27.37
N ALA A 333 15.80 2.79 -28.31
CA ALA A 333 17.20 2.85 -28.74
C ALA A 333 18.30 2.57 -27.67
N HIS A 334 18.43 1.30 -27.29
CA HIS A 334 19.75 0.66 -27.30
C HIS A 334 19.70 -0.48 -28.32
N GLY A 335 19.84 -0.10 -29.60
CA GLY A 335 20.24 -1.04 -30.64
C GLY A 335 21.75 -1.20 -30.56
N GLY A 336 22.24 -2.43 -30.45
CA GLY A 336 23.66 -2.70 -30.56
C GLY A 336 24.08 -2.62 -32.02
N GLU A 337 25.00 -1.72 -32.34
CA GLU A 337 25.78 -1.79 -33.58
C GLU A 337 26.91 -2.80 -33.38
N GLY A 338 26.93 -3.83 -34.22
CA GLY A 338 28.01 -4.79 -34.31
C GLY A 338 28.46 -4.91 -35.75
N SER A 339 29.59 -4.28 -36.08
CA SER A 339 30.33 -4.47 -37.33
C SER A 339 31.72 -3.84 -37.19
N GLY A 340 32.78 -4.64 -37.22
CA GLY A 340 34.16 -4.24 -36.99
C GLY A 340 34.95 -5.36 -36.32
#